data_AF-A0A662GLK7-F1
#
_entry.id   AF-A0A662GLK7-F1
#
_cell.length_a   1.000
_cell.length_b   1.000
_cell.length_c   1.000
_cell.angle_alpha   90.00
_cell.angle_beta   90.00
_cell.angle_gamma   90.00
#
_symmetry.space_group_name_H-M   'P 1'
#
loop_
_entity.id
_entity.type
_entity.pdbx_description
1 polymer ?
#
loop_
_entity_poly.entity_id
_entity_poly.type
_entity_poly.pdbx_seq_one_letter_code
_entity_poly.pdbx_strand_id
1 'polypeptide(L)'
;MRYLALTPVERFLLAHLLYEYGGRVYFTAEREPPEVVLAGFLAEDFVPADDQRYQRVKSAFADALRGLRDKWMVELRGFEVVLTYAGRAEAQKLTREQYNRLREKFARA
;
A
#
# COMPACT_ATOMS: atom_id res chain seq x y z
N MET A 1 -24.60 -3.83 3.71
CA MET A 1 -23.20 -3.85 3.23
C MET A 1 -22.30 -4.20 4.41
N ARG A 2 -21.68 -5.39 4.45
CA ARG A 2 -20.64 -5.68 5.45
C ARG A 2 -19.40 -4.90 5.08
N TYR A 3 -19.00 -3.90 5.87
CA TYR A 3 -17.67 -3.31 5.76
C TYR A 3 -16.66 -4.40 6.13
N LEU A 4 -15.96 -4.96 5.14
CA LEU A 4 -14.86 -5.89 5.40
C LEU A 4 -13.77 -5.12 6.16
N ALA A 5 -13.45 -5.57 7.37
CA ALA A 5 -12.48 -4.88 8.22
C ALA A 5 -11.10 -4.86 7.55
N LEU A 6 -10.51 -3.65 7.44
CA LEU A 6 -9.16 -3.48 6.94
C LEU A 6 -8.13 -3.87 8.00
N THR A 7 -7.11 -4.62 7.59
CA THR A 7 -5.95 -4.95 8.44
C THR A 7 -5.11 -3.70 8.72
N PRO A 8 -4.22 -3.73 9.73
CA PRO A 8 -3.31 -2.62 9.98
C PRO A 8 -2.42 -2.27 8.77
N VAL A 9 -1.93 -3.27 8.03
CA VAL A 9 -1.09 -3.07 6.84
C VAL A 9 -1.90 -2.46 5.69
N GLU A 10 -3.12 -2.93 5.47
CA GLU A 10 -4.02 -2.35 4.46
C GLU A 10 -4.34 -0.88 4.73
N ARG A 11 -4.66 -0.54 5.99
CA ARG A 11 -4.89 0.85 6.40
C ARG A 11 -3.67 1.72 6.19
N PHE A 12 -2.50 1.18 6.55
CA PHE A 12 -1.24 1.86 6.36
C PHE A 12 -0.96 2.15 4.88
N LEU A 13 -1.10 1.15 4.01
CA LEU A 13 -0.86 1.30 2.57
C LEU A 13 -1.83 2.29 1.91
N LEU A 14 -3.11 2.29 2.30
CA LEU A 14 -4.06 3.31 1.82
C LEU A 14 -3.62 4.73 2.15
N ALA A 15 -3.20 4.95 3.40
CA ALA A 15 -2.71 6.25 3.83
C ALA A 15 -1.38 6.63 3.15
N HIS A 16 -0.50 5.66 2.97
CA HIS A 16 0.78 5.85 2.29
C HIS A 16 0.59 6.26 0.82
N LEU A 17 -0.26 5.54 0.09
CA LEU A 17 -0.69 5.90 -1.26
C LEU A 17 -1.30 7.31 -1.30
N LEU A 18 -2.14 7.68 -0.33
CA LEU A 18 -2.73 9.01 -0.26
C LEU A 18 -1.69 10.11 -0.02
N TYR A 19 -0.81 9.93 0.98
CA TYR A 19 0.01 11.01 1.51
C TYR A 19 1.36 11.20 0.82
N GLU A 20 1.96 10.14 0.28
CA GLU A 20 3.22 10.23 -0.47
C GLU A 20 2.96 10.31 -1.98
N TYR A 21 1.88 9.69 -2.46
CA TYR A 21 1.61 9.56 -3.89
C TYR A 21 0.30 10.22 -4.35
N GLY A 22 -0.36 11.00 -3.49
CA GLY A 22 -1.59 11.71 -3.84
C GLY A 22 -2.78 10.80 -4.17
N GLY A 23 -2.68 9.49 -3.89
CA GLY A 23 -3.69 8.47 -4.14
C GLY A 23 -3.60 7.81 -5.52
N ARG A 24 -2.50 8.01 -6.26
CA ARG A 24 -2.25 7.38 -7.56
C ARG A 24 -0.76 7.10 -7.77
N VAL A 25 -0.43 5.89 -8.20
CA VAL A 25 0.94 5.51 -8.60
C VAL A 25 0.89 4.85 -9.97
N TYR A 26 1.82 5.24 -10.84
CA TYR A 26 2.09 4.55 -12.10
C TYR A 26 3.31 3.66 -11.92
N PHE A 27 3.24 2.45 -12.42
CA PHE A 27 4.33 1.48 -12.38
C PHE A 27 4.28 0.61 -13.63
N THR A 28 5.34 -0.14 -13.91
CA THR A 28 5.38 -1.04 -15.08
C THR A 28 5.46 -2.47 -14.57
N ALA A 29 4.41 -3.26 -14.79
CA ALA A 29 4.43 -4.69 -14.52
C ALA A 29 4.57 -5.47 -15.85
N GLU A 30 5.76 -6.03 -16.12
CA GLU A 30 5.99 -6.80 -17.34
C GLU A 30 5.78 -8.30 -17.15
N ARG A 31 6.34 -8.89 -16.09
CA ARG A 31 6.39 -10.36 -15.89
C ARG A 31 5.90 -10.84 -14.52
N GLU A 32 5.59 -9.91 -13.61
CA GLU A 32 5.09 -10.19 -12.26
C GLU A 32 3.66 -9.65 -12.11
N PRO A 33 2.84 -10.23 -11.21
CA PRO A 33 1.54 -9.67 -10.89
C PRO A 33 1.67 -8.20 -10.43
N PRO A 34 0.79 -7.30 -10.86
CA PRO A 34 0.93 -5.88 -10.57
C PRO A 34 0.92 -5.55 -9.07
N GLU A 35 0.28 -6.36 -8.21
CA GLU A 35 0.37 -6.22 -6.75
C GLU A 35 1.79 -6.48 -6.23
N VAL A 36 2.51 -7.43 -6.84
CA VAL A 36 3.88 -7.80 -6.44
C VAL A 36 4.88 -6.73 -6.86
N VAL A 37 4.73 -6.19 -8.07
CA VAL A 37 5.57 -5.11 -8.57
C VAL A 37 5.38 -3.85 -7.72
N LEU A 38 4.12 -3.44 -7.52
CA LEU A 38 3.80 -2.28 -6.69
C LEU A 38 4.25 -2.48 -5.24
N ALA A 39 4.09 -3.68 -4.68
CA ALA A 39 4.57 -3.98 -3.33
C ALA A 39 6.08 -3.81 -3.20
N GLY A 40 6.86 -4.21 -4.20
CA GLY A 40 8.31 -4.02 -4.22
C GLY A 40 8.66 -2.53 -4.23
N PHE A 41 8.04 -1.78 -5.13
CA PHE A 41 8.22 -0.33 -5.24
C PHE A 41 7.91 0.39 -3.91
N LEU A 42 6.77 0.08 -3.27
CA LEU A 42 6.39 0.69 -1.99
C LEU A 42 7.24 0.19 -0.81
N ALA A 43 7.78 -1.02 -0.87
CA ALA A 43 8.65 -1.54 0.20
C ALA A 43 9.99 -0.78 0.28
N GLU A 44 10.51 -0.30 -0.87
CA GLU A 44 11.76 0.47 -0.93
C GLU A 44 11.69 1.81 -0.18
N ASP A 45 10.50 2.35 0.08
CA ASP A 45 10.31 3.53 0.92
C ASP A 45 10.67 3.30 2.40
N PHE A 46 10.83 2.04 2.81
CA PHE A 46 11.05 1.64 4.19
C PHE A 46 12.28 0.76 4.38
N VAL A 47 12.55 -0.12 3.41
CA VAL A 47 13.60 -1.14 3.51
C VAL A 47 14.32 -1.24 2.16
N PRO A 48 15.65 -1.06 2.12
CA PRO A 48 16.45 -1.26 0.90
C PRO A 48 16.27 -2.66 0.30
N ALA A 49 16.33 -2.78 -1.02
CA ALA A 49 16.11 -4.06 -1.72
C ALA A 49 17.15 -5.15 -1.36
N ASP A 50 18.34 -4.77 -0.89
CA ASP A 50 19.42 -5.65 -0.44
C ASP A 50 19.29 -6.07 1.04
N ASP A 51 18.35 -5.49 1.79
CA ASP A 51 18.08 -5.88 3.17
C ASP A 51 17.31 -7.21 3.23
N GLN A 52 17.72 -8.12 4.12
CA GLN A 52 17.09 -9.42 4.32
C GLN A 52 15.58 -9.35 4.64
N ARG A 53 15.11 -8.23 5.19
CA ARG A 53 13.70 -7.99 5.53
C ARG A 53 12.87 -7.61 4.32
N TYR A 54 13.49 -7.15 3.23
CA TYR A 54 12.79 -6.64 2.04
C TYR A 54 11.77 -7.62 1.49
N GLN A 55 12.15 -8.88 1.29
CA GLN A 55 11.25 -9.90 0.74
C GLN A 55 10.04 -10.16 1.64
N ARG A 56 10.23 -10.08 2.97
CA ARG A 56 9.12 -10.22 3.93
C ARG A 56 8.17 -9.02 3.86
N VAL A 57 8.70 -7.79 3.74
CA VAL A 57 7.88 -6.58 3.60
C VAL A 57 7.14 -6.57 2.26
N LYS A 58 7.85 -6.84 1.15
CA LYS A 58 7.27 -6.99 -0.19
C LYS A 58 6.12 -7.99 -0.19
N SER A 59 6.30 -9.17 0.42
CA SER A 59 5.22 -10.18 0.48
C SER A 59 4.02 -9.68 1.28
N ALA A 60 4.23 -9.07 2.46
CA ALA A 60 3.14 -8.54 3.28
C ALA A 60 2.38 -7.41 2.58
N PHE A 61 3.09 -6.57 1.83
CA PHE A 61 2.49 -5.50 1.04
C PHE A 61 1.71 -6.05 -0.15
N ALA A 62 2.23 -7.07 -0.85
CA ALA A 62 1.53 -7.70 -1.97
C ALA A 62 0.19 -8.32 -1.52
N ASP A 63 0.18 -9.00 -0.37
CA ASP A 63 -1.05 -9.58 0.19
C ASP A 63 -2.05 -8.49 0.61
N ALA A 64 -1.56 -7.39 1.20
CA ALA A 64 -2.40 -6.27 1.58
C ALA A 64 -2.97 -5.54 0.34
N LEU A 65 -2.18 -5.34 -0.73
CA LEU A 65 -2.65 -4.74 -1.97
C LEU A 65 -3.73 -5.61 -2.65
N ARG A 66 -3.55 -6.93 -2.65
CA ARG A 66 -4.57 -7.88 -3.11
C ARG A 66 -5.86 -7.72 -2.30
N GLY A 67 -5.75 -7.68 -0.97
CA GLY A 67 -6.89 -7.48 -0.08
C GLY A 67 -7.60 -6.13 -0.28
N LEU A 68 -6.85 -5.05 -0.52
CA LEU A 68 -7.40 -3.72 -0.83
C LEU A 68 -8.14 -3.71 -2.16
N ARG A 69 -7.61 -4.39 -3.19
CA ARG A 69 -8.25 -4.56 -4.49
C ARG A 69 -9.56 -5.34 -4.33
N ASP A 70 -9.51 -6.49 -3.66
CA ASP A 70 -10.67 -7.37 -3.46
C ASP A 70 -11.77 -6.69 -2.61
N LYS A 71 -11.40 -5.74 -1.75
CA LYS A 71 -12.32 -4.91 -0.96
C LYS A 71 -12.76 -3.62 -1.67
N TRP A 72 -12.38 -3.41 -2.93
CA TRP A 72 -12.70 -2.21 -3.71
C TRP A 72 -12.17 -0.89 -3.10
N MET A 73 -11.06 -0.95 -2.38
CA MET A 73 -10.38 0.22 -1.84
C MET A 73 -9.40 0.82 -2.85
N VAL A 74 -8.83 -0.01 -3.71
CA VAL A 74 -7.98 0.42 -4.82
C VAL A 74 -8.44 -0.23 -6.11
N GLU A 75 -8.31 0.50 -7.21
CA GLU A 75 -8.27 -0.08 -8.54
C GLU A 75 -6.82 -0.31 -8.90
N LEU A 76 -6.46 -1.55 -9.17
CA LEU A 76 -5.11 -1.94 -9.54
C LEU A 76 -5.15 -2.53 -10.95
N ARG A 77 -4.55 -1.81 -11.88
CA ARG A 77 -4.46 -2.15 -13.31
C ARG A 77 -2.99 -2.40 -13.63
N GLY A 78 -2.70 -3.07 -14.73
CA GLY A 78 -1.34 -3.55 -15.06
C GLY A 78 -0.24 -2.47 -15.06
N PHE A 79 -0.58 -1.18 -15.05
CA PHE A 79 0.36 -0.07 -15.01
C PHE A 79 0.01 1.04 -14.00
N GLU A 80 -1.07 0.89 -13.22
CA GLU A 80 -1.46 1.93 -12.26
C GLU A 80 -2.19 1.35 -11.05
N VAL A 81 -2.06 2.05 -9.92
CA VAL A 81 -2.96 1.91 -8.78
C VAL A 81 -3.61 3.25 -8.50
N VAL A 82 -4.92 3.24 -8.25
CA VAL A 82 -5.70 4.42 -7.91
C VAL A 82 -6.57 4.12 -6.70
N LEU A 83 -6.58 5.03 -5.72
CA LEU A 83 -7.55 4.95 -4.63
C LEU A 83 -8.96 5.15 -5.18
N THR A 84 -9.88 4.23 -4.87
CA THR A 84 -11.31 4.47 -5.13
C THR A 84 -11.83 5.58 -4.22
N TYR A 85 -13.06 6.05 -4.45
CA TYR A 85 -13.71 6.96 -3.51
C TYR A 85 -13.76 6.39 -2.09
N ALA A 86 -14.10 5.10 -1.97
CA ALA A 86 -14.13 4.38 -0.69
C ALA A 86 -12.73 4.28 -0.07
N GLY A 87 -11.72 3.89 -0.84
CA GLY A 87 -10.35 3.80 -0.35
C GLY A 87 -9.77 5.14 0.11
N ARG A 88 -10.08 6.23 -0.60
CA ARG A 88 -9.68 7.58 -0.18
C ARG A 88 -10.36 7.98 1.14
N ALA A 89 -11.65 7.69 1.30
CA ALA A 89 -12.36 7.97 2.55
C ALA A 89 -11.79 7.16 3.73
N GLU A 90 -11.45 5.88 3.53
CA GLU A 90 -10.79 5.06 4.55
C GLU A 90 -9.37 5.56 4.87
N ALA A 91 -8.58 5.94 3.85
CA ALA A 91 -7.24 6.49 4.02
C ALA A 91 -7.23 7.75 4.91
N GLN A 92 -8.23 8.63 4.74
CA GLN A 92 -8.37 9.87 5.49
C GLN A 92 -8.72 9.68 6.98
N LYS A 93 -9.16 8.48 7.39
CA LYS A 93 -9.37 8.17 8.81
C LYS A 93 -8.07 8.09 9.60
N LEU A 94 -6.95 7.85 8.92
CA LEU A 94 -5.62 7.97 9.49
C LEU A 94 -5.09 9.35 9.16
N THR A 95 -4.96 10.24 10.15
CA THR A 95 -4.48 11.60 9.90
C THR A 95 -3.02 11.60 9.44
N ARG A 96 -2.57 12.68 8.77
CA ARG A 96 -1.17 12.83 8.34
C ARG A 96 -0.19 12.64 9.51
N GLU A 97 -0.52 13.16 10.69
CA GLU A 97 0.30 12.98 11.90
C GLU A 97 0.35 11.53 12.39
N GLN A 98 -0.79 10.83 12.41
CA GLN A 98 -0.85 9.41 12.78
C GLN A 98 -0.08 8.55 11.78
N TYR A 99 -0.23 8.85 10.49
CA TYR A 99 0.53 8.22 9.42
C TYR A 99 2.03 8.43 9.59
N ASN A 100 2.50 9.67 9.80
CA ASN A 100 3.92 9.96 10.00
C ASN A 100 4.49 9.18 11.19
N ARG A 101 3.77 9.11 12.32
CA ARG A 101 4.18 8.30 13.48
C ARG A 101 4.26 6.81 13.18
N LEU A 102 3.37 6.27 12.33
CA LEU A 102 3.44 4.87 11.92
C LEU A 102 4.61 4.64 10.97
N ARG A 103 4.81 5.52 9.99
CA ARG A 103 5.91 5.46 9.03
C ARG A 103 7.26 5.46 9.73
N GLU A 104 7.47 6.32 10.73
CA GLU A 104 8.69 6.33 11.54
C GLU A 104 8.94 5.01 12.27
N LYS A 105 7.89 4.33 12.73
CA LYS A 105 8.01 3.00 13.35
C LYS A 105 8.40 1.95 12.32
N PHE A 106 7.85 2.01 11.10
CA PHE A 106 8.20 1.09 10.02
C PHE A 106 9.63 1.29 9.50
N ALA A 107 10.12 2.52 9.43
CA ALA A 107 11.49 2.81 8.99
C ALA A 107 12.57 2.43 10.02
N ARG A 108 12.19 2.22 11.29
CA ARG A 108 13.11 1.85 12.39
C ARG A 108 13.04 0.37 12.79
N ALA A 109 11.98 -0.33 12.41
CA ALA A 109 11.79 -1.77 12.62
C ALA A 109 12.58 -2.58 11.59
#